data_AF-A0A954EFK4-F1
#
_entry.id   AF-A0A954EFK4-F1
#
_cell.length_a   1.000
_cell.length_b   1.000
_cell.length_c   1.000
_cell.angle_alpha   90.00
_cell.angle_beta   90.00
_cell.angle_gamma   90.00
#
_symmetry.space_group_name_H-M   'P 1'
#
loop_
_entity.id
_entity.type
_entity.pdbx_description
1 polymer ?
#
loop_
_entity_poly.entity_id
_entity_poly.type
_entity_poly.pdbx_seq_one_letter_code
_entity_poly.pdbx_strand_id
1 'polypeptide(L)'
;MKANIVLICLSCAFFQATEAFSQDVTVLRSFPGNKGTGWKQTIDVAGAVGPAHVVDFDVAHFVVHDKTTGKILQRLTSDAFWQQVEPTGQWIPQSNANDARILYDPLSQRWFTCAAGTTEPDCFLAVSSSSNPLEVWRGVKLPLPRINPYMKLGVDRNGLYVCSCNGHSDFSKGTNCYVLPKHDVLAESGPVISHGQMFEHLQFSTMPALDPDPAKPAEAPMILLANQFFDGVCSELYLYEVTWSKGKAHLSAARTIPLNRDYLTPNNSTPAMEAFQPEPGPRLRAGGGGRRLDSVFVRNGSVYGCNGAKRSIDSRPGILWYQVRIHDGALLQEGFIDSPDRDYIYPSIAVDSQGNIGIGCTGTSQSEFPSVYVMMHGVNDPVNTMRKPVRAVPGTAVYRYDGQRSVNWSHYSATCIDPSNPSLLWTLQAYGNSNVDQEWWTAWAAFQLSK
;
A
#
# COMPACT_ATOMS: atom_id res chain seq x y z
N MET A 1 16.88 70.25 -30.15
CA MET A 1 17.74 69.18 -30.68
C MET A 1 18.39 68.49 -29.48
N LYS A 2 17.92 67.26 -29.22
CA LYS A 2 18.41 66.18 -28.31
C LYS A 2 18.75 66.50 -26.84
N ALA A 3 17.78 66.21 -25.97
CA ALA A 3 17.93 66.04 -24.53
C ALA A 3 18.48 64.63 -24.21
N ASN A 4 19.44 64.54 -23.30
CA ASN A 4 19.97 63.28 -22.80
C ASN A 4 19.08 62.75 -21.67
N ILE A 5 18.38 61.65 -21.93
CA ILE A 5 17.65 60.87 -20.92
C ILE A 5 18.62 59.82 -20.39
N VAL A 6 18.99 59.93 -19.11
CA VAL A 6 19.72 58.88 -18.39
C VAL A 6 18.69 57.83 -17.97
N LEU A 7 18.74 56.66 -18.62
CA LEU A 7 17.92 55.51 -18.27
C LEU A 7 18.56 54.79 -17.08
N ILE A 8 17.97 54.90 -15.90
CA ILE A 8 18.34 54.08 -14.74
C ILE A 8 17.64 52.72 -14.92
N CYS A 9 18.39 51.72 -15.40
CA CYS A 9 17.95 50.33 -15.37
C CYS A 9 17.98 49.83 -13.91
N LEU A 10 16.83 49.87 -13.23
CA LEU A 10 16.61 49.04 -12.05
C LEU A 10 16.46 47.58 -12.51
N SER A 11 17.51 46.79 -12.36
CA SER A 11 17.42 45.33 -12.43
C SER A 11 16.63 44.84 -11.22
N CYS A 12 15.34 44.59 -11.38
CA CYS A 12 14.57 43.81 -10.41
C CYS A 12 15.07 42.36 -10.47
N ALA A 13 15.98 42.01 -9.57
CA ALA A 13 16.30 40.62 -9.29
C ALA A 13 15.08 39.99 -8.61
N PHE A 14 14.33 39.17 -9.35
CA PHE A 14 13.38 38.25 -8.76
C PHE A 14 14.18 37.22 -7.95
N PHE A 15 14.29 37.44 -6.64
CA PHE A 15 14.62 36.35 -5.72
C PHE A 15 13.45 35.38 -5.74
N GLN A 16 13.54 34.31 -6.54
CA GLN A 16 12.81 33.09 -6.24
C GLN A 16 13.42 32.55 -4.95
N ALA A 17 12.76 32.78 -3.82
CA ALA A 17 13.04 32.04 -2.60
C ALA A 17 12.77 30.56 -2.92
N THR A 18 13.83 29.78 -3.12
CA THR A 18 13.73 28.33 -3.05
C THR A 18 13.39 28.01 -1.60
N GLU A 19 12.14 27.63 -1.33
CA GLU A 19 11.76 27.08 -0.02
C GLU A 19 12.69 25.90 0.26
N ALA A 20 13.56 26.07 1.26
CA ALA A 20 14.51 25.05 1.65
C ALA A 20 13.80 24.04 2.53
N PHE A 21 13.76 22.77 2.11
CA PHE A 21 13.36 21.67 2.98
C PHE A 21 14.33 21.59 4.16
N SER A 22 13.80 21.47 5.39
CA SER A 22 14.65 21.59 6.60
C SER A 22 15.54 20.37 6.83
N GLN A 23 15.23 19.22 6.21
CA GLN A 23 15.93 17.95 6.34
C GLN A 23 15.80 17.16 5.00
N ASP A 24 16.69 16.22 4.71
CA ASP A 24 16.58 15.31 3.54
C ASP A 24 15.92 13.97 3.91
N VAL A 25 15.80 13.04 2.96
CA VAL A 25 15.36 11.66 3.22
C VAL A 25 16.58 10.75 3.24
N THR A 26 16.75 9.96 4.30
CA THR A 26 17.89 9.03 4.45
C THR A 26 17.41 7.58 4.35
N VAL A 27 18.06 6.80 3.48
CA VAL A 27 17.92 5.34 3.42
C VAL A 27 18.96 4.73 4.35
N LEU A 28 18.50 4.04 5.39
CA LEU A 28 19.38 3.45 6.41
C LEU A 28 19.87 2.05 6.03
N ARG A 29 19.06 1.32 5.27
CA ARG A 29 19.35 -0.05 4.84
C ARG A 29 18.42 -0.47 3.73
N SER A 30 18.89 -1.44 2.96
CA SER A 30 18.08 -2.15 1.99
C SER A 30 18.65 -3.54 1.73
N PHE A 31 17.79 -4.48 1.38
CA PHE A 31 18.18 -5.82 0.95
C PHE A 31 17.12 -6.42 0.03
N PRO A 32 17.49 -7.39 -0.83
CA PRO A 32 16.52 -8.16 -1.60
C PRO A 32 15.52 -8.86 -0.66
N GLY A 33 14.24 -8.77 -0.97
CA GLY A 33 13.18 -9.51 -0.30
C GLY A 33 12.98 -10.86 -0.99
N ASN A 34 11.77 -11.10 -1.47
CA ASN A 34 11.41 -12.29 -2.23
C ASN A 34 11.65 -12.17 -3.74
N LYS A 35 11.52 -13.31 -4.43
CA LYS A 35 11.55 -13.44 -5.88
C LYS A 35 10.65 -14.58 -6.37
N GLY A 36 10.16 -14.44 -7.60
CA GLY A 36 9.30 -15.38 -8.30
C GLY A 36 10.07 -16.43 -9.12
N THR A 37 9.44 -17.06 -10.11
CA THR A 37 8.03 -16.93 -10.51
C THR A 37 7.18 -17.90 -9.69
N GLY A 38 6.19 -17.40 -8.96
CA GLY A 38 5.12 -18.25 -8.41
C GLY A 38 4.25 -18.84 -9.53
N TRP A 39 3.00 -19.19 -9.22
CA TRP A 39 2.07 -19.70 -10.24
C TRP A 39 1.54 -18.62 -11.21
N LYS A 40 1.75 -17.33 -10.90
CA LYS A 40 1.41 -16.20 -11.77
C LYS A 40 2.59 -15.24 -11.97
N GLN A 41 2.59 -14.56 -13.10
CA GLN A 41 3.68 -13.69 -13.54
C GLN A 41 3.63 -12.28 -12.96
N THR A 42 2.46 -11.84 -12.52
CA THR A 42 2.36 -10.57 -11.78
C THR A 42 2.62 -10.80 -10.30
N ILE A 43 3.39 -9.90 -9.70
CA ILE A 43 3.67 -9.92 -8.27
C ILE A 43 2.54 -9.31 -7.43
N ASP A 44 2.17 -9.99 -6.35
CA ASP A 44 1.30 -9.45 -5.29
C ASP A 44 2.19 -9.07 -4.11
N VAL A 45 2.77 -7.87 -4.13
CA VAL A 45 3.67 -7.44 -3.05
C VAL A 45 2.87 -7.17 -1.79
N ALA A 46 2.86 -8.09 -0.83
CA ALA A 46 2.47 -7.80 0.53
C ALA A 46 3.65 -8.02 1.47
N GLY A 47 3.81 -7.10 2.41
CA GLY A 47 4.86 -7.22 3.41
C GLY A 47 4.53 -6.44 4.66
N ALA A 48 5.10 -6.86 5.78
CA ALA A 48 4.94 -6.22 7.06
C ALA A 48 6.24 -6.25 7.88
N VAL A 49 6.35 -5.31 8.82
CA VAL A 49 7.52 -5.15 9.69
C VAL A 49 7.12 -5.34 11.14
N GLY A 50 7.81 -6.27 11.80
CA GLY A 50 7.70 -6.54 13.23
C GLY A 50 8.91 -6.04 14.01
N PRO A 51 9.03 -6.40 15.30
CA PRO A 51 10.10 -5.92 16.17
C PRO A 51 11.49 -6.40 15.75
N ALA A 52 11.59 -7.66 15.30
CA ALA A 52 12.85 -8.30 14.91
C ALA A 52 12.88 -8.81 13.46
N HIS A 53 11.73 -8.81 12.77
CA HIS A 53 11.57 -9.46 11.47
C HIS A 53 10.89 -8.53 10.46
N VAL A 54 11.20 -8.74 9.20
CA VAL A 54 10.33 -8.30 8.09
C VAL A 54 9.85 -9.55 7.35
N VAL A 55 8.63 -9.52 6.83
CA VAL A 55 8.01 -10.67 6.18
C VAL A 55 7.46 -10.24 4.82
N ASP A 56 7.91 -10.91 3.76
CA ASP A 56 7.29 -10.89 2.44
C ASP A 56 6.25 -12.00 2.40
N PHE A 57 5.05 -11.69 1.91
CA PHE A 57 4.07 -12.71 1.59
C PHE A 57 3.39 -12.41 0.26
N ASP A 58 3.56 -13.31 -0.69
CA ASP A 58 3.03 -13.17 -2.04
C ASP A 58 2.50 -14.52 -2.56
N VAL A 59 2.18 -14.56 -3.85
CA VAL A 59 1.68 -15.76 -4.54
C VAL A 59 2.69 -16.89 -4.70
N ALA A 60 3.97 -16.63 -4.44
CA ALA A 60 5.02 -17.64 -4.53
C ALA A 60 5.45 -18.12 -3.14
N HIS A 61 5.77 -17.21 -2.24
CA HIS A 61 6.37 -17.57 -0.95
C HIS A 61 5.92 -16.70 0.22
N PHE A 62 5.99 -17.31 1.41
CA PHE A 62 6.09 -16.65 2.70
C PHE A 62 7.57 -16.64 3.11
N VAL A 63 8.17 -15.44 3.23
CA VAL A 63 9.61 -15.30 3.51
C VAL A 63 9.82 -14.42 4.73
N VAL A 64 10.44 -14.98 5.76
CA VAL A 64 10.82 -14.26 6.98
C VAL A 64 12.29 -13.88 6.90
N HIS A 65 12.58 -12.60 7.03
CA HIS A 65 13.94 -12.07 7.14
C HIS A 65 14.21 -11.55 8.54
N ASP A 66 15.45 -11.70 9.00
CA ASP A 66 15.98 -10.91 10.12
C ASP A 66 16.02 -9.44 9.71
N LYS A 67 15.34 -8.57 10.47
CA LYS A 67 15.19 -7.14 10.14
C LYS A 67 16.53 -6.38 10.17
N THR A 68 17.51 -6.88 10.92
CA THR A 68 18.79 -6.20 11.10
C THR A 68 19.75 -6.47 9.96
N THR A 69 19.86 -7.73 9.58
CA THR A 69 20.86 -8.25 8.64
C THR A 69 20.29 -8.50 7.25
N GLY A 70 18.96 -8.57 7.11
CA GLY A 70 18.28 -8.97 5.88
C GLY A 70 18.40 -10.47 5.57
N LYS A 71 19.01 -11.27 6.45
CA LYS A 71 19.18 -12.72 6.26
C LYS A 71 17.82 -13.41 6.24
N ILE A 72 17.58 -14.26 5.24
CA ILE A 72 16.42 -15.15 5.21
C ILE A 72 16.53 -16.15 6.38
N LEU A 73 15.55 -16.14 7.27
CA LEU A 73 15.41 -17.08 8.38
C LEU A 73 14.51 -18.25 8.01
N GLN A 74 13.48 -17.99 7.20
CA GLN A 74 12.56 -19.01 6.69
C GLN A 74 12.05 -18.61 5.31
N ARG A 75 11.90 -19.60 4.43
CA ARG A 75 11.25 -19.47 3.14
C ARG A 75 10.36 -20.68 2.92
N LEU A 76 9.06 -20.45 2.81
CA LEU A 76 8.06 -21.46 2.48
C LEU A 76 7.37 -21.07 1.18
N THR A 77 6.96 -22.03 0.36
CA THR A 77 5.96 -21.71 -0.67
C THR A 77 4.66 -21.26 0.01
N SER A 78 3.83 -20.49 -0.69
CA SER A 78 2.55 -20.04 -0.10
C SER A 78 1.67 -21.23 0.30
N ASP A 79 1.66 -22.31 -0.48
CA ASP A 79 0.95 -23.55 -0.15
C ASP A 79 1.54 -24.25 1.09
N ALA A 80 2.87 -24.32 1.21
CA ALA A 80 3.52 -24.92 2.38
C ALA A 80 3.22 -24.13 3.66
N PHE A 81 3.15 -22.79 3.58
CA PHE A 81 2.72 -21.95 4.70
C PHE A 81 1.27 -22.29 5.10
N TRP A 82 0.33 -22.31 4.17
CA TRP A 82 -1.08 -22.60 4.48
C TRP A 82 -1.30 -24.04 4.99
N GLN A 83 -0.51 -25.00 4.51
CA GLN A 83 -0.57 -26.39 4.95
C GLN A 83 -0.17 -26.57 6.43
N GLN A 84 0.74 -25.75 6.95
CA GLN A 84 1.16 -25.81 8.36
C GLN A 84 0.30 -24.96 9.31
N VAL A 85 -0.55 -24.05 8.81
CA VAL A 85 -1.44 -23.25 9.66
C VAL A 85 -2.37 -24.20 10.43
N GLU A 86 -2.45 -24.03 11.74
CA GLU A 86 -3.25 -24.88 12.61
C GLU A 86 -4.75 -24.62 12.48
N PRO A 87 -5.59 -25.69 12.47
CA PRO A 87 -5.19 -27.10 12.47
C PRO A 87 -4.58 -27.52 11.13
N THR A 88 -3.45 -28.21 11.18
CA THR A 88 -2.62 -28.55 10.02
C THR A 88 -3.44 -29.20 8.90
N GLY A 89 -3.24 -28.73 7.67
CA GLY A 89 -3.89 -29.25 6.48
C GLY A 89 -5.33 -28.79 6.25
N GLN A 90 -5.92 -27.96 7.12
CA GLN A 90 -7.31 -27.50 6.96
C GLN A 90 -7.47 -26.25 6.08
N TRP A 91 -6.48 -25.35 6.09
CA TRP A 91 -6.63 -23.99 5.56
C TRP A 91 -5.88 -23.78 4.26
N ILE A 92 -6.04 -24.68 3.28
CA ILE A 92 -5.32 -24.65 2.02
C ILE A 92 -6.22 -24.12 0.91
N PRO A 93 -5.92 -22.95 0.29
CA PRO A 93 -6.69 -22.44 -0.84
C PRO A 93 -6.71 -23.38 -2.05
N GLN A 94 -7.90 -23.67 -2.58
CA GLN A 94 -8.02 -24.43 -3.82
C GLN A 94 -7.42 -23.67 -5.00
N SER A 95 -6.68 -24.40 -5.85
CA SER A 95 -6.09 -23.89 -7.09
C SER A 95 -5.14 -22.70 -6.85
N ASN A 96 -4.26 -22.84 -5.86
CA ASN A 96 -3.23 -21.89 -5.41
C ASN A 96 -3.76 -20.71 -4.56
N ALA A 97 -2.95 -20.29 -3.59
CA ALA A 97 -3.17 -19.05 -2.85
C ALA A 97 -2.95 -17.81 -3.74
N ASN A 98 -3.92 -16.91 -3.74
CA ASN A 98 -3.90 -15.61 -4.41
C ASN A 98 -4.19 -14.48 -3.42
N ASP A 99 -3.89 -13.24 -3.81
CA ASP A 99 -4.20 -12.03 -3.05
C ASP A 99 -3.69 -12.08 -1.60
N ALA A 100 -2.47 -12.61 -1.45
CA ALA A 100 -1.77 -12.63 -0.17
C ALA A 100 -1.68 -11.21 0.41
N ARG A 101 -1.95 -11.13 1.72
CA ARG A 101 -1.86 -9.92 2.53
C ARG A 101 -1.22 -10.25 3.84
N ILE A 102 -0.39 -9.37 4.35
CA ILE A 102 0.15 -9.50 5.69
C ILE A 102 0.25 -8.13 6.36
N LEU A 103 -0.07 -8.09 7.65
CA LEU A 103 0.13 -6.94 8.53
C LEU A 103 0.76 -7.40 9.85
N TYR A 104 1.51 -6.52 10.48
CA TYR A 104 1.90 -6.65 11.87
C TYR A 104 1.15 -5.60 12.68
N ASP A 105 0.50 -6.03 13.75
CA ASP A 105 -0.15 -5.12 14.70
C ASP A 105 0.66 -5.02 15.98
N PRO A 106 1.24 -3.84 16.28
CA PRO A 106 1.99 -3.63 17.51
C PRO A 106 1.12 -3.70 18.77
N LEU A 107 -0.20 -3.49 18.67
CA LEU A 107 -1.09 -3.46 19.84
C LEU A 107 -1.34 -4.87 20.41
N SER A 108 -1.56 -5.84 19.53
CA SER A 108 -1.69 -7.26 19.91
C SER A 108 -0.39 -8.05 19.81
N GLN A 109 0.66 -7.43 19.24
CA GLN A 109 1.93 -8.09 18.94
C GLN A 109 1.75 -9.35 18.11
N ARG A 110 0.87 -9.29 17.10
CA ARG A 110 0.54 -10.40 16.21
C ARG A 110 0.73 -10.02 14.76
N TRP A 111 1.00 -11.03 13.96
CA TRP A 111 0.94 -10.96 12.52
C TRP A 111 -0.42 -11.50 12.06
N PHE A 112 -1.03 -10.79 11.13
CA PHE A 112 -2.30 -11.18 10.49
C PHE A 112 -2.04 -11.36 9.00
N THR A 113 -2.52 -12.47 8.45
CA THR A 113 -2.40 -12.74 7.02
C THR A 113 -3.70 -13.27 6.43
N CYS A 114 -4.01 -12.92 5.19
CA CYS A 114 -5.12 -13.53 4.46
C CYS A 114 -4.71 -13.86 3.03
N ALA A 115 -5.43 -14.82 2.45
CA ALA A 115 -5.35 -15.18 1.04
C ALA A 115 -6.69 -15.74 0.57
N ALA A 116 -6.89 -15.75 -0.74
CA ALA A 116 -8.03 -16.37 -1.40
C ALA A 116 -7.59 -17.49 -2.35
N GLY A 117 -8.45 -18.48 -2.55
CA GLY A 117 -8.37 -19.41 -3.67
C GLY A 117 -8.72 -18.72 -5.00
N THR A 118 -8.30 -19.30 -6.12
CA THR A 118 -8.52 -18.71 -7.45
C THR A 118 -9.86 -19.10 -8.10
N THR A 119 -10.46 -20.20 -7.66
CA THR A 119 -11.65 -20.82 -8.26
C THR A 119 -12.85 -20.77 -7.33
N GLU A 120 -12.67 -21.23 -6.09
CA GLU A 120 -13.70 -21.37 -5.06
C GLU A 120 -13.76 -20.17 -4.09
N PRO A 121 -14.86 -20.00 -3.32
CA PRO A 121 -14.95 -19.05 -2.21
C PRO A 121 -14.08 -19.49 -1.01
N ASP A 122 -12.78 -19.51 -1.23
CA ASP A 122 -11.76 -20.04 -0.34
C ASP A 122 -10.90 -18.91 0.22
N CYS A 123 -11.51 -18.06 1.04
CA CYS A 123 -10.80 -16.99 1.72
C CYS A 123 -10.41 -17.43 3.12
N PHE A 124 -9.15 -17.30 3.49
CA PHE A 124 -8.63 -17.71 4.79
C PHE A 124 -7.95 -16.55 5.50
N LEU A 125 -8.04 -16.57 6.81
CA LEU A 125 -7.31 -15.72 7.74
C LEU A 125 -6.39 -16.62 8.56
N ALA A 126 -5.14 -16.21 8.74
CA ALA A 126 -4.24 -16.79 9.73
C ALA A 126 -3.65 -15.71 10.63
N VAL A 127 -3.43 -16.09 11.89
CA VAL A 127 -2.91 -15.23 12.95
C VAL A 127 -1.75 -15.93 13.62
N SER A 128 -0.62 -15.24 13.78
CA SER A 128 0.52 -15.81 14.50
C SER A 128 0.20 -16.00 15.99
N SER A 129 0.90 -16.90 16.67
CA SER A 129 0.76 -17.11 18.12
C SER A 129 1.47 -16.01 18.94
N SER A 130 2.44 -15.31 18.34
CA SER A 130 3.25 -14.30 19.00
C SER A 130 3.77 -13.23 18.02
N SER A 131 4.68 -12.37 18.50
CA SER A 131 5.38 -11.38 17.68
C SER A 131 6.47 -11.98 16.77
N ASN A 132 6.78 -13.27 16.95
CA ASN A 132 7.73 -14.00 16.13
C ASN A 132 6.97 -14.73 14.99
N PRO A 133 7.14 -14.34 13.72
CA PRO A 133 6.42 -14.95 12.60
C PRO A 133 6.89 -16.38 12.29
N LEU A 134 7.98 -16.85 12.91
CA LEU A 134 8.49 -18.22 12.81
C LEU A 134 7.78 -19.21 13.73
N GLU A 135 6.96 -18.72 14.66
CA GLU A 135 6.17 -19.56 15.57
C GLU A 135 4.86 -20.02 14.92
N VAL A 136 4.01 -20.67 15.71
CA VAL A 136 2.75 -21.26 15.27
C VAL A 136 1.82 -20.20 14.68
N TRP A 137 1.12 -20.57 13.61
CA TRP A 137 0.02 -19.80 13.04
C TRP A 137 -1.27 -20.59 13.18
N ARG A 138 -2.38 -19.91 13.49
CA ARG A 138 -3.71 -20.50 13.59
C ARG A 138 -4.66 -19.82 12.62
N GLY A 139 -5.52 -20.61 11.98
CA GLY A 139 -6.32 -20.15 10.86
C GLY A 139 -7.81 -20.41 11.00
N VAL A 140 -8.57 -19.75 10.12
CA VAL A 140 -9.99 -19.96 9.92
C VAL A 140 -10.37 -19.64 8.48
N LYS A 141 -11.39 -20.32 7.96
CA LYS A 141 -12.04 -19.94 6.70
C LYS A 141 -12.98 -18.77 6.96
N LEU A 142 -12.80 -17.68 6.22
CA LEU A 142 -13.69 -16.52 6.26
C LEU A 142 -14.98 -16.82 5.48
N PRO A 143 -16.15 -16.35 5.96
CA PRO A 143 -17.43 -16.53 5.26
C PRO A 143 -17.59 -15.48 4.13
N LEU A 144 -16.54 -15.29 3.33
CA LEU A 144 -16.57 -14.43 2.16
C LEU A 144 -17.16 -15.23 0.97
N PRO A 145 -18.01 -14.60 0.13
CA PRO A 145 -18.41 -15.20 -1.14
C PRO A 145 -17.19 -15.32 -2.07
N ARG A 146 -17.39 -15.90 -3.26
CA ARG A 146 -16.34 -15.91 -4.28
C ARG A 146 -15.96 -14.47 -4.60
N ILE A 147 -14.72 -14.11 -4.29
CA ILE A 147 -14.24 -12.75 -4.51
C ILE A 147 -13.90 -12.56 -5.99
N ASN A 148 -14.09 -11.34 -6.47
CA ASN A 148 -13.24 -10.84 -7.55
C ASN A 148 -11.92 -10.45 -6.85
N PRO A 149 -10.73 -10.82 -7.37
CA PRO A 149 -9.46 -10.54 -6.69
C PRO A 149 -9.32 -9.11 -6.14
N TYR A 150 -8.32 -8.86 -5.31
CA TYR A 150 -8.11 -7.65 -4.47
C TYR A 150 -8.64 -7.77 -3.04
N MET A 151 -8.14 -8.76 -2.29
CA MET A 151 -8.26 -8.75 -0.83
C MET A 151 -7.42 -7.62 -0.21
N LYS A 152 -7.87 -7.09 0.92
CA LYS A 152 -7.26 -5.99 1.67
C LYS A 152 -7.44 -6.24 3.16
N LEU A 153 -6.42 -5.89 3.93
CA LEU A 153 -6.36 -6.12 5.36
C LEU A 153 -6.09 -4.81 6.08
N GLY A 154 -6.77 -4.59 7.20
CA GLY A 154 -6.57 -3.46 8.08
C GLY A 154 -6.95 -3.84 9.50
N VAL A 155 -6.47 -3.06 10.46
CA VAL A 155 -6.53 -3.42 11.87
C VAL A 155 -6.46 -2.17 12.74
N ASP A 156 -7.23 -2.20 13.82
CA ASP A 156 -7.14 -1.23 14.89
C ASP A 156 -7.25 -1.92 16.26
N ARG A 157 -7.38 -1.13 17.32
CA ARG A 157 -7.59 -1.61 18.69
C ARG A 157 -8.85 -2.48 18.82
N ASN A 158 -9.88 -2.23 18.02
CA ASN A 158 -11.21 -2.80 18.20
C ASN A 158 -11.46 -4.04 17.35
N GLY A 159 -10.82 -4.16 16.19
CA GLY A 159 -11.07 -5.28 15.27
C GLY A 159 -10.03 -5.49 14.19
N LEU A 160 -10.27 -6.55 13.40
CA LEU A 160 -9.61 -6.85 12.13
C LEU A 160 -10.64 -6.74 11.00
N TYR A 161 -10.23 -6.16 9.88
CA TYR A 161 -11.10 -5.82 8.77
C TYR A 161 -10.51 -6.40 7.49
N VAL A 162 -11.27 -7.29 6.83
CA VAL A 162 -10.88 -7.94 5.58
C VAL A 162 -11.85 -7.49 4.49
N CYS A 163 -11.41 -6.60 3.62
CA CYS A 163 -12.22 -6.14 2.50
C CYS A 163 -11.80 -6.81 1.18
N SER A 164 -12.75 -7.06 0.28
CA SER A 164 -12.49 -7.70 -1.02
C SER A 164 -13.46 -7.21 -2.09
N CYS A 165 -13.01 -7.17 -3.34
CA CYS A 165 -13.90 -6.87 -4.46
C CYS A 165 -14.95 -7.99 -4.63
N ASN A 166 -16.19 -7.61 -4.89
CA ASN A 166 -17.33 -8.55 -4.98
C ASN A 166 -17.80 -8.80 -6.42
N GLY A 167 -17.16 -8.17 -7.42
CA GLY A 167 -17.51 -8.36 -8.83
C GLY A 167 -18.78 -7.64 -9.28
N HIS A 168 -19.37 -6.80 -8.43
CA HIS A 168 -20.54 -6.00 -8.79
C HIS A 168 -20.22 -5.03 -9.95
N SER A 169 -21.14 -4.86 -10.89
CA SER A 169 -20.95 -4.01 -12.08
C SER A 169 -20.99 -2.50 -11.76
N ASP A 170 -21.80 -2.12 -10.78
CA ASP A 170 -21.80 -0.79 -10.18
C ASP A 170 -20.64 -0.67 -9.17
N PHE A 171 -19.64 0.13 -9.52
CA PHE A 171 -18.44 0.35 -8.72
C PHE A 171 -18.73 1.08 -7.40
N SER A 172 -19.87 1.76 -7.24
CA SER A 172 -20.27 2.30 -5.93
C SER A 172 -20.62 1.21 -4.90
N LYS A 173 -20.74 -0.04 -5.38
CA LYS A 173 -21.08 -1.23 -4.59
C LYS A 173 -20.06 -2.35 -4.75
N GLY A 174 -18.87 -2.03 -5.26
CA GLY A 174 -17.87 -3.01 -5.74
C GLY A 174 -17.04 -3.70 -4.66
N THR A 175 -17.25 -3.43 -3.37
CA THR A 175 -16.47 -4.03 -2.28
C THR A 175 -17.35 -4.50 -1.14
N ASN A 176 -17.02 -5.67 -0.58
CA ASN A 176 -17.54 -6.15 0.70
C ASN A 176 -16.42 -6.07 1.75
N CYS A 177 -16.77 -5.91 3.02
CA CYS A 177 -15.82 -5.97 4.11
C CYS A 177 -16.33 -6.83 5.27
N TYR A 178 -15.59 -7.88 5.57
CA TYR A 178 -15.83 -8.74 6.71
C TYR A 178 -15.02 -8.27 7.91
N VAL A 179 -15.69 -8.05 9.03
CA VAL A 179 -15.11 -7.44 10.22
C VAL A 179 -15.23 -8.38 11.40
N LEU A 180 -14.16 -8.48 12.20
CA LEU A 180 -14.07 -9.35 13.37
C LEU A 180 -13.62 -8.54 14.59
N PRO A 181 -14.27 -8.67 15.77
CA PRO A 181 -13.81 -8.00 16.97
C PRO A 181 -12.45 -8.56 17.39
N LYS A 182 -11.62 -7.70 17.98
CA LYS A 182 -10.22 -8.03 18.25
C LYS A 182 -10.05 -9.26 19.14
N HIS A 183 -10.95 -9.46 20.11
CA HIS A 183 -10.90 -10.61 21.01
C HIS A 183 -11.14 -11.95 20.29
N ASP A 184 -11.96 -11.96 19.23
CA ASP A 184 -12.30 -13.17 18.47
C ASP A 184 -11.11 -13.57 17.59
N VAL A 185 -10.47 -12.57 16.98
CA VAL A 185 -9.27 -12.76 16.14
C VAL A 185 -8.09 -13.29 16.98
N LEU A 186 -8.00 -12.90 18.25
CA LEU A 186 -6.91 -13.25 19.17
C LEU A 186 -7.22 -14.44 20.09
N ALA A 187 -8.33 -15.16 19.86
CA ALA A 187 -8.67 -16.30 20.71
C ALA A 187 -7.55 -17.35 20.73
N GLU A 188 -7.34 -17.97 21.90
CA GLU A 188 -6.18 -18.82 22.16
C GLU A 188 -6.11 -20.02 21.19
N SER A 189 -7.26 -20.61 20.86
CA SER A 189 -7.38 -21.71 19.89
C SER A 189 -7.26 -21.29 18.42
N GLY A 190 -7.03 -20.00 18.14
CA GLY A 190 -7.06 -19.43 16.80
C GLY A 190 -8.27 -18.51 16.57
N PRO A 191 -8.28 -17.76 15.45
CA PRO A 191 -9.34 -16.80 15.16
C PRO A 191 -10.71 -17.48 15.10
N VAL A 192 -11.68 -16.95 15.85
CA VAL A 192 -13.09 -17.38 15.79
C VAL A 192 -13.92 -16.36 15.02
N ILE A 193 -14.99 -16.81 14.36
CA ILE A 193 -15.83 -15.96 13.49
C ILE A 193 -17.23 -15.71 14.05
N SER A 194 -17.48 -16.08 15.31
CA SER A 194 -18.81 -16.07 15.94
C SER A 194 -19.44 -14.69 16.01
N HIS A 195 -18.64 -13.63 16.19
CA HIS A 195 -19.13 -12.25 16.21
C HIS A 195 -18.76 -11.47 14.94
N GLY A 196 -18.34 -12.16 13.88
CA GLY A 196 -18.00 -11.50 12.62
C GLY A 196 -19.22 -11.00 11.86
N GLN A 197 -19.06 -9.87 11.18
CA GLN A 197 -20.12 -9.22 10.41
C GLN A 197 -19.65 -8.90 9.00
N MET A 198 -20.55 -9.00 8.03
CA MET A 198 -20.32 -8.54 6.66
C MET A 198 -20.94 -7.17 6.46
N PHE A 199 -20.15 -6.24 5.92
CA PHE A 199 -20.64 -5.02 5.30
C PHE A 199 -20.56 -5.17 3.79
N GLU A 200 -21.68 -4.93 3.10
CA GLU A 200 -21.80 -5.10 1.65
C GLU A 200 -21.98 -3.77 0.95
N HIS A 201 -21.72 -3.77 -0.37
CA HIS A 201 -21.99 -2.62 -1.25
C HIS A 201 -21.22 -1.34 -0.88
N LEU A 202 -19.95 -1.50 -0.49
CA LEU A 202 -19.02 -0.38 -0.34
C LEU A 202 -18.46 0.04 -1.69
N GLN A 203 -17.96 1.28 -1.76
CA GLN A 203 -17.22 1.79 -2.92
C GLN A 203 -16.09 0.82 -3.30
N PHE A 204 -15.93 0.57 -4.60
CA PHE A 204 -14.83 -0.23 -5.12
C PHE A 204 -13.49 0.32 -4.63
N SER A 205 -12.55 -0.59 -4.35
CA SER A 205 -11.24 -0.24 -3.82
C SER A 205 -11.26 0.33 -2.38
N THR A 206 -12.33 0.13 -1.61
CA THR A 206 -12.32 0.44 -0.17
C THR A 206 -11.19 -0.32 0.54
N MET A 207 -10.31 0.43 1.22
CA MET A 207 -9.16 -0.08 1.96
C MET A 207 -9.35 0.22 3.46
N PRO A 208 -9.33 -0.81 4.31
CA PRO A 208 -9.28 -0.61 5.76
C PRO A 208 -7.89 -0.07 6.15
N ALA A 209 -7.86 0.97 6.97
CA ALA A 209 -6.62 1.50 7.51
C ALA A 209 -5.86 0.54 8.46
N LEU A 210 -4.56 0.78 8.60
CA LEU A 210 -3.78 0.39 9.76
C LEU A 210 -3.82 1.52 10.79
N ASP A 211 -4.28 1.24 12.00
CA ASP A 211 -4.31 2.18 13.12
C ASP A 211 -3.54 1.60 14.33
N PRO A 212 -2.25 1.95 14.45
CA PRO A 212 -1.40 1.41 15.50
C PRO A 212 -1.42 2.25 16.78
N ASP A 213 -2.38 3.15 16.97
CA ASP A 213 -2.41 4.06 18.13
C ASP A 213 -2.85 3.33 19.42
N PRO A 214 -1.95 3.15 20.41
CA PRO A 214 -2.31 2.51 21.69
C PRO A 214 -3.24 3.39 22.52
N ALA A 215 -3.31 4.70 22.25
CA ALA A 215 -4.17 5.65 22.94
C ALA A 215 -5.56 5.77 22.30
N LYS A 216 -5.85 5.03 21.21
CA LYS A 216 -7.16 5.04 20.56
C LYS A 216 -8.28 4.74 21.56
N PRO A 217 -9.25 5.65 21.74
CA PRO A 217 -10.44 5.39 22.54
C PRO A 217 -11.26 4.23 21.96
N ALA A 218 -11.88 3.40 22.81
CA ALA A 218 -12.70 2.27 22.35
C ALA A 218 -13.84 2.69 21.40
N GLU A 219 -14.42 3.88 21.63
CA GLU A 219 -15.50 4.43 20.81
C GLU A 219 -15.02 5.12 19.52
N ALA A 220 -13.71 5.33 19.36
CA ALA A 220 -13.18 5.95 18.16
C ALA A 220 -13.31 4.98 16.96
N PRO A 221 -13.76 5.46 15.79
CA PRO A 221 -14.03 4.59 14.67
C PRO A 221 -12.76 4.02 14.06
N MET A 222 -12.87 2.82 13.51
CA MET A 222 -12.00 2.35 12.44
C MET A 222 -12.36 3.09 11.14
N ILE A 223 -11.36 3.40 10.30
CA ILE A 223 -11.58 4.09 9.03
C ILE A 223 -11.41 3.14 7.84
N LEU A 224 -12.41 3.11 6.97
CA LEU A 224 -12.28 2.55 5.62
C LEU A 224 -12.26 3.71 4.63
N LEU A 225 -11.31 3.71 3.70
CA LEU A 225 -11.14 4.79 2.73
C LEU A 225 -11.12 4.23 1.30
N ALA A 226 -11.84 4.88 0.40
CA ALA A 226 -11.83 4.59 -1.03
C ALA A 226 -11.54 5.88 -1.82
N ASN A 227 -10.82 5.75 -2.93
CA ASN A 227 -10.74 6.82 -3.92
C ASN A 227 -11.84 6.65 -4.96
N GLN A 228 -12.30 7.76 -5.56
CA GLN A 228 -13.09 7.67 -6.78
C GLN A 228 -12.29 6.94 -7.86
N PHE A 229 -13.00 6.04 -8.55
CA PHE A 229 -12.36 5.06 -9.42
C PHE A 229 -13.03 4.95 -10.80
N PHE A 230 -14.28 5.42 -10.90
CA PHE A 230 -15.07 5.33 -12.12
C PHE A 230 -14.67 6.41 -13.15
N ASP A 231 -14.97 6.14 -14.42
CA ASP A 231 -14.72 7.05 -15.56
C ASP A 231 -13.28 7.54 -15.75
N GLY A 232 -12.32 6.90 -15.09
CA GLY A 232 -10.90 7.23 -15.23
C GLY A 232 -10.52 8.55 -14.58
N VAL A 233 -11.29 9.00 -13.59
CA VAL A 233 -11.04 10.23 -12.82
C VAL A 233 -11.09 9.94 -11.32
N CYS A 234 -10.31 10.71 -10.56
CA CYS A 234 -10.37 10.79 -9.12
C CYS A 234 -10.42 12.26 -8.71
N SER A 235 -11.60 12.74 -8.32
CA SER A 235 -11.86 14.08 -7.80
C SER A 235 -12.42 14.08 -6.38
N GLU A 236 -12.68 12.90 -5.82
CA GLU A 236 -13.22 12.74 -4.47
C GLU A 236 -12.78 11.43 -3.82
N LEU A 237 -12.89 11.38 -2.49
CA LEU A 237 -12.68 10.20 -1.66
C LEU A 237 -13.98 9.85 -0.93
N TYR A 238 -14.12 8.58 -0.55
CA TYR A 238 -15.22 8.09 0.27
C TYR A 238 -14.67 7.51 1.57
N LEU A 239 -15.05 8.14 2.68
CA LEU A 239 -14.64 7.75 4.02
C LEU A 239 -15.81 7.09 4.74
N TYR A 240 -15.58 5.88 5.26
CA TYR A 240 -16.51 5.17 6.13
C TYR A 240 -15.91 5.04 7.52
N GLU A 241 -16.79 5.11 8.53
CA GLU A 241 -16.46 4.89 9.92
C GLU A 241 -17.10 3.56 10.36
N VAL A 242 -16.30 2.70 11.00
CA VAL A 242 -16.79 1.50 11.67
C VAL A 242 -16.63 1.68 13.18
N THR A 243 -17.74 1.74 13.89
CA THR A 243 -17.78 1.82 15.36
C THR A 243 -18.23 0.49 15.96
N TRP A 244 -17.89 0.27 17.22
CA TRP A 244 -18.25 -0.95 17.94
C TRP A 244 -19.13 -0.58 19.13
N SER A 245 -20.31 -1.18 19.24
CA SER A 245 -21.18 -1.01 20.40
C SER A 245 -21.79 -2.34 20.80
N LYS A 246 -21.72 -2.69 22.10
CA LYS A 246 -22.28 -3.95 22.64
C LYS A 246 -21.83 -5.20 21.87
N GLY A 247 -20.56 -5.24 21.45
CA GLY A 247 -19.98 -6.36 20.72
C GLY A 247 -20.39 -6.46 19.25
N LYS A 248 -21.06 -5.44 18.69
CA LYS A 248 -21.44 -5.38 17.27
C LYS A 248 -20.77 -4.21 16.57
N ALA A 249 -20.33 -4.43 15.35
CA ALA A 249 -19.82 -3.41 14.46
C ALA A 249 -20.98 -2.69 13.75
N HIS A 250 -20.85 -1.37 13.60
CA HIS A 250 -21.76 -0.50 12.89
C HIS A 250 -20.99 0.30 11.84
N LEU A 251 -21.49 0.30 10.61
CA LEU A 251 -20.91 1.06 9.51
C LEU A 251 -21.71 2.36 9.31
N SER A 252 -21.00 3.49 9.14
CA SER A 252 -21.61 4.76 8.73
C SER A 252 -22.01 4.77 7.26
N ALA A 253 -22.84 5.74 6.86
CA ALA A 253 -22.87 6.13 5.46
C ALA A 253 -21.50 6.67 5.01
N ALA A 254 -21.20 6.59 3.70
CA ALA A 254 -19.99 7.19 3.15
C ALA A 254 -20.03 8.71 3.31
N ARG A 255 -18.97 9.29 3.88
CA ARG A 255 -18.69 10.72 3.80
C ARG A 255 -17.87 10.98 2.53
N THR A 256 -18.38 11.82 1.64
CA THR A 256 -17.67 12.22 0.43
C THR A 256 -16.75 13.38 0.74
N ILE A 257 -15.46 13.24 0.41
CA ILE A 257 -14.42 14.25 0.62
C ILE A 257 -13.96 14.75 -0.76
N PRO A 258 -14.34 15.97 -1.17
CA PRO A 258 -13.89 16.51 -2.44
C PRO A 258 -12.39 16.79 -2.39
N LEU A 259 -11.68 16.44 -3.46
CA LEU A 259 -10.33 16.93 -3.73
C LEU A 259 -10.42 18.35 -4.31
N ASN A 260 -9.33 19.10 -4.21
CA ASN A 260 -9.21 20.45 -4.76
C ASN A 260 -9.12 20.46 -6.29
N ARG A 261 -8.93 19.30 -6.93
CA ARG A 261 -8.90 19.14 -8.38
C ARG A 261 -9.17 17.72 -8.83
N ASP A 262 -9.44 17.59 -10.12
CA ASP A 262 -9.56 16.31 -10.81
C ASP A 262 -8.18 15.75 -11.17
N TYR A 263 -7.97 14.48 -10.86
CA TYR A 263 -6.82 13.69 -11.32
C TYR A 263 -7.29 12.59 -12.25
N LEU A 264 -6.50 12.26 -13.27
CA LEU A 264 -6.83 11.14 -14.13
C LEU A 264 -6.33 9.83 -13.53
N THR A 265 -7.20 8.83 -13.45
CA THR A 265 -6.89 7.45 -13.07
C THR A 265 -7.35 6.46 -14.14
N PRO A 266 -6.81 6.53 -15.38
CA PRO A 266 -7.31 5.76 -16.51
C PRO A 266 -7.33 4.26 -16.22
N ASN A 267 -8.32 3.57 -16.79
CA ASN A 267 -8.47 2.13 -16.60
C ASN A 267 -7.34 1.34 -17.29
N ASN A 268 -7.20 0.07 -16.87
CA ASN A 268 -6.17 -0.82 -17.41
C ASN A 268 -6.53 -1.48 -18.75
N SER A 269 -7.68 -1.14 -19.34
CA SER A 269 -8.05 -1.59 -20.68
C SER A 269 -7.47 -0.70 -21.79
N THR A 270 -6.76 0.37 -21.42
CA THR A 270 -6.05 1.26 -22.34
C THR A 270 -4.58 1.40 -21.92
N PRO A 271 -3.68 1.78 -22.83
CA PRO A 271 -2.28 2.03 -22.49
C PRO A 271 -2.05 3.36 -21.76
N ALA A 272 -3.12 4.11 -21.42
CA ALA A 272 -3.03 5.47 -20.88
C ALA A 272 -2.36 5.55 -19.49
N MET A 273 -2.32 4.44 -18.75
CA MET A 273 -1.71 4.34 -17.42
C MET A 273 -0.59 3.29 -17.38
N GLU A 274 0.25 3.30 -18.41
CA GLU A 274 1.46 2.49 -18.52
C GLU A 274 2.71 3.30 -18.24
N ALA A 275 3.64 2.69 -17.51
CA ALA A 275 4.98 3.18 -17.29
C ALA A 275 5.97 2.56 -18.27
N PHE A 276 7.06 3.27 -18.49
CA PHE A 276 8.19 2.91 -19.31
C PHE A 276 9.21 2.12 -18.46
N GLN A 277 9.90 1.20 -19.10
CA GLN A 277 11.18 0.66 -18.64
C GLN A 277 12.14 0.63 -19.85
N PRO A 278 13.44 0.40 -19.67
CA PRO A 278 14.36 0.27 -20.80
C PRO A 278 13.98 -0.88 -21.73
N GLU A 279 14.41 -0.77 -22.99
CA GLU A 279 14.33 -1.90 -23.94
C GLU A 279 15.25 -3.04 -23.47
N PRO A 280 14.91 -4.33 -23.71
CA PRO A 280 13.74 -4.81 -24.45
C PRO A 280 12.50 -5.08 -23.56
N GLY A 281 12.39 -4.45 -22.39
CA GLY A 281 11.29 -4.71 -21.45
C GLY A 281 9.92 -4.25 -21.98
N PRO A 282 8.83 -5.00 -21.75
CA PRO A 282 7.46 -4.54 -22.03
C PRO A 282 7.11 -3.27 -21.24
N ARG A 283 6.01 -2.61 -21.59
CA ARG A 283 5.44 -1.57 -20.71
C ARG A 283 4.97 -2.16 -19.38
N LEU A 284 5.07 -1.36 -18.32
CA LEU A 284 4.58 -1.71 -16.99
C LEU A 284 3.21 -1.07 -16.78
N ARG A 285 2.14 -1.87 -16.87
CA ARG A 285 0.77 -1.39 -16.60
C ARG A 285 0.66 -1.03 -15.13
N ALA A 286 0.40 0.24 -14.83
CA ALA A 286 0.20 0.76 -13.47
C ALA A 286 -1.29 0.85 -13.10
N GLY A 287 -2.17 1.02 -14.09
CA GLY A 287 -3.62 1.04 -13.88
C GLY A 287 -4.22 -0.30 -13.44
N GLY A 288 -3.42 -1.37 -13.53
CA GLY A 288 -3.81 -2.73 -13.18
C GLY A 288 -4.10 -2.89 -11.71
N GLY A 289 -3.24 -2.36 -10.83
CA GLY A 289 -3.35 -2.29 -9.36
C GLY A 289 -3.19 -0.87 -8.82
N GLY A 290 -2.04 -0.25 -9.11
CA GLY A 290 -1.56 0.96 -8.43
C GLY A 290 -2.40 2.23 -8.52
N ARG A 291 -3.49 2.30 -9.30
CA ARG A 291 -4.47 3.40 -9.25
C ARG A 291 -5.54 3.25 -8.16
N ARG A 292 -5.54 2.12 -7.45
CA ARG A 292 -6.35 1.83 -6.27
C ARG A 292 -5.65 2.34 -5.02
N LEU A 293 -6.43 2.50 -3.96
CA LEU A 293 -5.90 2.63 -2.60
C LEU A 293 -5.44 1.26 -2.09
N ASP A 294 -4.13 1.01 -2.05
CA ASP A 294 -3.57 -0.25 -1.50
C ASP A 294 -2.94 -0.08 -0.11
N SER A 295 -2.93 1.14 0.41
CA SER A 295 -2.39 1.48 1.73
C SER A 295 -3.11 2.69 2.32
N VAL A 296 -3.63 2.53 3.53
CA VAL A 296 -4.31 3.57 4.30
C VAL A 296 -3.81 3.49 5.74
N PHE A 297 -3.47 4.63 6.33
CA PHE A 297 -2.83 4.70 7.65
C PHE A 297 -3.52 5.75 8.52
N VAL A 298 -3.72 5.46 9.81
CA VAL A 298 -4.26 6.43 10.78
C VAL A 298 -3.16 6.89 11.72
N ARG A 299 -3.07 8.21 11.91
CA ARG A 299 -2.18 8.84 12.89
C ARG A 299 -2.74 10.20 13.32
N ASN A 300 -2.71 10.48 14.63
CA ASN A 300 -3.01 11.81 15.18
C ASN A 300 -4.37 12.38 14.70
N GLY A 301 -5.42 11.55 14.71
CA GLY A 301 -6.78 11.95 14.31
C GLY A 301 -6.97 12.21 12.81
N SER A 302 -5.98 11.87 11.98
CA SER A 302 -6.06 11.92 10.52
C SER A 302 -5.92 10.53 9.91
N VAL A 303 -6.55 10.33 8.76
CA VAL A 303 -6.34 9.19 7.87
C VAL A 303 -5.56 9.66 6.64
N TYR A 304 -4.59 8.84 6.23
CA TYR A 304 -3.69 9.11 5.12
C TYR A 304 -3.84 8.01 4.08
N GLY A 305 -3.76 8.37 2.80
CA GLY A 305 -3.82 7.43 1.70
C GLY A 305 -3.06 7.94 0.50
N CYS A 306 -2.75 7.03 -0.43
CA CYS A 306 -2.15 7.37 -1.70
C CYS A 306 -2.59 6.41 -2.81
N ASN A 307 -2.65 6.91 -4.04
CA ASN A 307 -2.92 6.11 -5.23
C ASN A 307 -2.16 6.68 -6.44
N GLY A 308 -1.93 5.83 -7.43
CA GLY A 308 -1.40 6.23 -8.73
C GLY A 308 -2.42 7.04 -9.51
N ALA A 309 -1.96 8.11 -10.15
CA ALA A 309 -2.78 9.03 -10.92
C ALA A 309 -1.93 9.77 -11.98
N LYS A 310 -2.55 10.63 -12.79
CA LYS A 310 -1.91 11.48 -13.79
C LYS A 310 -2.48 12.91 -13.71
N ARG A 311 -1.65 13.93 -13.99
CA ARG A 311 -2.14 15.32 -14.09
C ARG A 311 -2.94 15.56 -15.37
N SER A 312 -2.54 14.90 -16.45
CA SER A 312 -3.20 14.96 -17.75
C SER A 312 -3.01 13.64 -18.47
N ILE A 313 -3.71 13.43 -19.58
CA ILE A 313 -3.63 12.17 -20.33
C ILE A 313 -2.22 11.92 -20.88
N ASP A 314 -1.45 12.98 -21.14
CA ASP A 314 -0.09 12.92 -21.69
C ASP A 314 1.01 13.00 -20.61
N SER A 315 0.67 13.24 -19.34
CA SER A 315 1.65 13.26 -18.26
C SER A 315 2.21 11.85 -17.99
N ARG A 316 3.29 11.76 -17.22
CA ARG A 316 3.77 10.50 -16.66
C ARG A 316 2.82 10.01 -15.54
N PRO A 317 2.67 8.70 -15.30
CA PRO A 317 2.13 8.18 -14.05
C PRO A 317 2.87 8.75 -12.84
N GLY A 318 2.10 9.29 -11.90
CA GLY A 318 2.55 9.87 -10.65
C GLY A 318 1.73 9.36 -9.48
N ILE A 319 1.93 9.99 -8.31
CA ILE A 319 1.31 9.58 -7.05
C ILE A 319 0.48 10.73 -6.50
N LEU A 320 -0.82 10.51 -6.34
CA LEU A 320 -1.71 11.33 -5.54
C LEU A 320 -1.65 10.86 -4.09
N TRP A 321 -1.48 11.78 -3.14
CA TRP A 321 -1.54 11.49 -1.71
C TRP A 321 -2.35 12.55 -0.98
N TYR A 322 -2.93 12.17 0.16
CA TYR A 322 -3.82 13.03 0.92
C TYR A 322 -3.82 12.71 2.40
N GLN A 323 -4.18 13.73 3.19
CA GLN A 323 -4.44 13.67 4.61
C GLN A 323 -5.86 14.21 4.87
N VAL A 324 -6.72 13.37 5.43
CA VAL A 324 -8.09 13.74 5.79
C VAL A 324 -8.23 13.69 7.31
N ARG A 325 -8.75 14.75 7.91
CA ARG A 325 -9.07 14.78 9.33
C ARG A 325 -10.34 13.99 9.59
N ILE A 326 -10.31 13.07 10.55
CA ILE A 326 -11.38 12.08 10.72
C ILE A 326 -12.67 12.72 11.23
N HIS A 327 -12.60 13.56 12.27
CA HIS A 327 -13.79 14.00 13.00
C HIS A 327 -14.74 14.91 12.19
N ASP A 328 -14.22 15.68 11.23
CA ASP A 328 -14.99 16.62 10.40
C ASP A 328 -14.90 16.30 8.90
N GLY A 329 -13.97 15.43 8.48
CA GLY A 329 -13.74 15.11 7.07
C GLY A 329 -12.95 16.18 6.33
N ALA A 330 -12.27 17.09 7.02
CA ALA A 330 -11.51 18.14 6.36
C ALA A 330 -10.31 17.56 5.59
N LEU A 331 -10.20 17.88 4.30
CA LEU A 331 -8.99 17.61 3.51
C LEU A 331 -7.90 18.59 3.94
N LEU A 332 -6.91 18.09 4.68
CA LEU A 332 -5.81 18.90 5.23
C LEU A 332 -4.64 19.00 4.26
N GLN A 333 -4.35 17.89 3.57
CA GLN A 333 -3.33 17.85 2.53
C GLN A 333 -3.82 17.08 1.32
N GLU A 334 -3.37 17.56 0.17
CA GLU A 334 -3.50 16.94 -1.14
C GLU A 334 -2.26 17.30 -1.95
N GLY A 335 -1.40 16.33 -2.20
CA GLY A 335 -0.20 16.52 -3.00
C GLY A 335 -0.15 15.56 -4.18
N PHE A 336 0.58 15.96 -5.21
CA PHE A 336 0.83 15.12 -6.38
C PHE A 336 2.30 15.09 -6.73
N ILE A 337 2.86 13.88 -6.76
CA ILE A 337 4.26 13.60 -7.06
C ILE A 337 4.35 13.16 -8.52
N ASP A 338 5.07 13.91 -9.33
CA ASP A 338 5.35 13.58 -10.72
C ASP A 338 6.76 14.01 -11.14
N SER A 339 7.16 13.51 -12.31
CA SER A 339 8.42 13.85 -12.97
C SER A 339 8.16 14.03 -14.46
N PRO A 340 8.91 14.90 -15.17
CA PRO A 340 8.83 14.95 -16.63
C PRO A 340 9.38 13.70 -17.32
N ASP A 341 10.29 12.98 -16.65
CA ASP A 341 11.15 11.94 -17.22
C ASP A 341 11.06 10.57 -16.52
N ARG A 342 10.31 10.47 -15.41
CA ARG A 342 10.16 9.25 -14.60
C ARG A 342 8.70 8.97 -14.31
N ASP A 343 8.33 7.70 -14.40
CA ASP A 343 7.05 7.20 -13.95
C ASP A 343 7.17 6.68 -12.51
N TYR A 344 6.25 7.05 -11.64
CA TYR A 344 6.13 6.52 -10.28
C TYR A 344 4.86 5.67 -10.18
N ILE A 345 5.00 4.40 -9.82
CA ILE A 345 3.92 3.41 -9.88
C ILE A 345 3.87 2.57 -8.60
N TYR A 346 2.67 2.09 -8.27
CA TYR A 346 2.38 1.25 -7.09
C TYR A 346 2.81 1.90 -5.76
N PRO A 347 2.28 3.08 -5.42
CA PRO A 347 2.61 3.75 -4.17
C PRO A 347 1.96 3.05 -2.97
N SER A 348 2.62 3.12 -1.82
CA SER A 348 2.05 2.85 -0.50
C SER A 348 2.57 3.86 0.51
N ILE A 349 1.85 4.04 1.62
CA ILE A 349 2.05 5.15 2.56
C ILE A 349 2.06 4.66 4.02
N ALA A 350 2.92 5.24 4.84
CA ALA A 350 2.84 5.13 6.30
C ALA A 350 3.22 6.47 6.93
N VAL A 351 2.87 6.64 8.20
CA VAL A 351 3.15 7.87 8.95
C VAL A 351 3.90 7.53 10.22
N ASP A 352 5.02 8.24 10.43
CA ASP A 352 5.83 8.09 11.63
C ASP A 352 5.14 8.68 12.88
N SER A 353 5.76 8.54 14.04
CA SER A 353 5.21 9.05 15.30
C SER A 353 5.14 10.57 15.40
N GLN A 354 5.95 11.28 14.62
CA GLN A 354 5.97 12.74 14.60
C GLN A 354 4.90 13.29 13.64
N GLY A 355 4.27 12.44 12.82
CA GLY A 355 3.33 12.86 11.80
C GLY A 355 3.96 13.06 10.43
N ASN A 356 5.22 12.67 10.23
CA ASN A 356 5.86 12.73 8.93
C ASN A 356 5.33 11.61 8.04
N ILE A 357 4.97 11.96 6.81
CA ILE A 357 4.44 11.03 5.82
C ILE A 357 5.63 10.42 5.08
N GLY A 358 5.63 9.10 4.90
CA GLY A 358 6.55 8.42 4.00
C GLY A 358 5.82 7.57 2.97
N ILE A 359 6.33 7.63 1.74
CA ILE A 359 5.79 6.90 0.60
C ILE A 359 6.89 6.07 -0.04
N GLY A 360 6.61 4.79 -0.27
CA GLY A 360 7.41 3.90 -1.11
C GLY A 360 6.70 3.63 -2.43
N CYS A 361 7.46 3.51 -3.51
CA CYS A 361 6.94 3.14 -4.84
C CYS A 361 8.01 2.49 -5.72
N THR A 362 7.62 1.99 -6.88
CA THR A 362 8.56 1.73 -7.98
C THR A 362 8.72 3.00 -8.82
N GLY A 363 9.97 3.39 -9.11
CA GLY A 363 10.29 4.42 -10.10
C GLY A 363 11.00 3.81 -11.31
N THR A 364 10.62 4.25 -12.51
CA THR A 364 11.13 3.67 -13.78
C THR A 364 11.06 4.68 -14.93
N SER A 365 11.85 4.49 -15.98
CA SER A 365 11.80 5.31 -17.19
C SER A 365 12.33 4.54 -18.41
N GLN A 366 12.44 5.19 -19.57
CA GLN A 366 13.09 4.59 -20.75
C GLN A 366 14.59 4.28 -20.55
N SER A 367 15.24 4.95 -19.60
CA SER A 367 16.69 4.83 -19.34
C SER A 367 17.02 4.33 -17.93
N GLU A 368 16.00 4.10 -17.10
CA GLU A 368 16.15 3.65 -15.72
C GLU A 368 15.32 2.39 -15.49
N PHE A 369 15.99 1.31 -15.09
CA PHE A 369 15.33 0.06 -14.71
C PHE A 369 14.38 0.27 -13.53
N PRO A 370 13.30 -0.53 -13.42
CA PRO A 370 12.37 -0.46 -12.30
C PRO A 370 13.12 -0.57 -10.97
N SER A 371 13.09 0.51 -10.19
CA SER A 371 13.87 0.70 -8.97
C SER A 371 12.96 1.05 -7.80
N VAL A 372 13.40 0.76 -6.57
CA VAL A 372 12.68 1.17 -5.36
C VAL A 372 12.98 2.62 -5.05
N TYR A 373 11.92 3.43 -4.95
CA TYR A 373 11.98 4.83 -4.57
C TYR A 373 11.25 5.07 -3.25
N VAL A 374 11.81 5.98 -2.44
CA VAL A 374 11.21 6.45 -1.20
C VAL A 374 11.19 7.98 -1.19
N MET A 375 10.20 8.55 -0.54
CA MET A 375 10.04 9.99 -0.37
C MET A 375 9.28 10.29 0.91
N MET A 376 9.45 11.49 1.45
CA MET A 376 8.77 11.89 2.67
C MET A 376 8.35 13.35 2.65
N HIS A 377 7.31 13.64 3.42
CA HIS A 377 6.84 14.97 3.76
C HIS A 377 6.94 15.11 5.29
N GLY A 378 7.73 16.06 5.76
CA GLY A 378 7.86 16.38 7.17
C GLY A 378 6.76 17.32 7.64
N VAL A 379 6.40 17.26 8.93
CA VAL A 379 5.32 18.11 9.50
C VAL A 379 5.55 19.62 9.37
N ASN A 380 6.80 20.05 9.15
CA ASN A 380 7.17 21.45 8.95
C ASN A 380 7.43 21.79 7.47
N ASP A 381 7.24 20.85 6.55
CA ASP A 381 7.34 21.13 5.13
C ASP A 381 6.15 22.00 4.67
N PRO A 382 6.31 22.78 3.58
CA PRO A 382 5.19 23.48 2.98
C PRO A 382 4.04 22.51 2.66
N VAL A 383 2.81 22.91 3.01
CA VAL A 383 1.61 22.09 2.84
C VAL A 383 1.48 21.65 1.37
N ASN A 384 1.02 20.42 1.14
CA ASN A 384 0.81 19.83 -0.19
C ASN A 384 2.11 19.58 -1.00
N THR A 385 3.29 19.69 -0.38
CA THR A 385 4.57 19.40 -1.04
C THR A 385 5.15 18.06 -0.58
N MET A 386 5.96 17.44 -1.44
CA MET A 386 6.72 16.24 -1.11
C MET A 386 8.18 16.52 -1.38
N ARG A 387 9.09 16.07 -0.50
CA ARG A 387 10.53 16.19 -0.72
C ARG A 387 10.96 15.38 -1.94
N LYS A 388 12.15 15.69 -2.46
CA LYS A 388 12.71 14.99 -3.62
C LYS A 388 12.76 13.46 -3.39
N PRO A 389 12.25 12.64 -4.32
CA PRO A 389 12.36 11.18 -4.22
C PRO A 389 13.82 10.70 -4.22
N VAL A 390 14.10 9.71 -3.37
CA VAL A 390 15.39 9.05 -3.22
C VAL A 390 15.30 7.63 -3.77
N ARG A 391 16.23 7.26 -4.65
CA ARG A 391 16.36 5.88 -5.14
C ARG A 391 17.00 5.01 -4.06
N ALA A 392 16.18 4.23 -3.35
CA ALA A 392 16.62 3.40 -2.25
C ALA A 392 17.31 2.12 -2.72
N VAL A 393 16.76 1.47 -3.75
CA VAL A 393 17.34 0.25 -4.33
C VAL A 393 17.34 0.39 -5.86
N PRO A 394 18.51 0.48 -6.51
CA PRO A 394 18.58 0.53 -7.96
C PRO A 394 18.21 -0.83 -8.56
N GLY A 395 17.30 -0.81 -9.54
CA GLY A 395 17.11 -1.94 -10.44
C GLY A 395 18.33 -2.15 -11.34
N THR A 396 18.59 -3.39 -11.72
CA THR A 396 19.73 -3.80 -12.55
C THR A 396 19.30 -4.44 -13.87
N ALA A 397 18.02 -4.73 -14.03
CA ALA A 397 17.46 -5.34 -15.23
C ALA A 397 16.03 -4.86 -15.50
N VAL A 398 15.57 -5.03 -16.73
CA VAL A 398 14.16 -4.91 -17.08
C VAL A 398 13.40 -6.09 -16.48
N TYR A 399 12.11 -5.93 -16.21
CA TYR A 399 11.24 -7.09 -16.07
C TYR A 399 10.96 -7.66 -17.45
N ARG A 400 11.38 -8.89 -17.69
CA ARG A 400 11.22 -9.58 -18.98
C ARG A 400 9.88 -10.30 -19.04
N TYR A 401 9.19 -10.16 -20.16
CA TYR A 401 8.06 -11.01 -20.51
C TYR A 401 8.00 -11.12 -22.03
N ASP A 402 8.74 -12.10 -22.55
CA ASP A 402 8.97 -12.23 -23.98
C ASP A 402 7.65 -12.34 -24.77
N GLY A 403 7.57 -11.57 -25.86
CA GLY A 403 6.38 -11.50 -26.72
C GLY A 403 5.22 -10.65 -26.18
N GLN A 404 5.33 -10.07 -24.98
CA GLN A 404 4.30 -9.18 -24.44
C GLN A 404 4.63 -7.71 -24.71
N ARG A 405 3.62 -6.92 -25.08
CA ARG A 405 3.74 -5.46 -25.18
C ARG A 405 3.76 -4.78 -23.82
N SER A 406 2.97 -5.32 -22.88
CA SER A 406 2.71 -4.71 -21.58
C SER A 406 2.33 -5.76 -20.55
N VAL A 407 2.80 -5.63 -19.31
CA VAL A 407 2.51 -6.55 -18.21
C VAL A 407 1.95 -5.80 -17.02
N ASN A 408 1.07 -6.45 -16.22
CA ASN A 408 0.70 -5.88 -14.93
C ASN A 408 1.90 -6.02 -13.99
N TRP A 409 2.50 -4.89 -13.60
CA TRP A 409 3.78 -4.90 -12.86
C TRP A 409 3.60 -5.49 -11.47
N SER A 410 2.56 -5.06 -10.77
CA SER A 410 2.12 -5.63 -9.49
C SER A 410 0.60 -5.50 -9.34
N HIS A 411 0.03 -6.03 -8.26
CA HIS A 411 -1.27 -5.57 -7.77
C HIS A 411 -1.11 -4.60 -6.59
N TYR A 412 0.00 -4.67 -5.84
CA TYR A 412 0.11 -4.13 -4.48
C TYR A 412 1.49 -3.57 -4.17
N SER A 413 1.63 -2.84 -3.07
CA SER A 413 2.92 -2.53 -2.45
C SER A 413 2.72 -2.27 -0.95
N ALA A 414 3.81 -2.25 -0.17
CA ALA A 414 3.72 -2.04 1.27
C ALA A 414 4.67 -0.95 1.75
N THR A 415 4.17 -0.07 2.60
CA THR A 415 4.96 0.85 3.41
C THR A 415 4.43 0.76 4.84
N CYS A 416 5.33 0.58 5.81
CA CYS A 416 5.00 0.24 7.19
C CYS A 416 5.83 1.09 8.16
N ILE A 417 5.27 1.37 9.35
CA ILE A 417 6.02 1.92 10.48
C ILE A 417 6.82 0.79 11.16
N ASP A 418 8.06 1.05 11.58
CA ASP A 418 8.80 0.12 12.43
C ASP A 418 8.23 0.17 13.86
N PRO A 419 7.70 -0.95 14.40
CA PRO A 419 7.09 -0.96 15.73
C PRO A 419 8.10 -0.78 16.87
N SER A 420 9.41 -0.91 16.61
CA SER A 420 10.49 -0.72 17.58
C SER A 420 11.26 0.59 17.40
N ASN A 421 11.03 1.31 16.31
CA ASN A 421 11.61 2.63 16.08
C ASN A 421 10.57 3.59 15.47
N PRO A 422 10.01 4.50 16.27
CA PRO A 422 8.84 5.27 15.88
C PRO A 422 9.12 6.38 14.86
N SER A 423 10.38 6.60 14.44
CA SER A 423 10.75 7.49 13.33
C SER A 423 11.11 6.76 12.04
N LEU A 424 11.20 5.43 12.06
CA LEU A 424 11.69 4.63 10.95
C LEU A 424 10.54 4.00 10.18
N LEU A 425 10.50 4.27 8.88
CA LEU A 425 9.58 3.61 7.96
C LEU A 425 10.31 2.56 7.15
N TRP A 426 9.57 1.55 6.72
CA TRP A 426 10.03 0.51 5.82
C TRP A 426 9.11 0.45 4.61
N THR A 427 9.65 0.10 3.45
CA THR A 427 8.84 -0.23 2.27
C THR A 427 9.30 -1.53 1.65
N LEU A 428 8.35 -2.29 1.12
CA LEU A 428 8.55 -3.42 0.23
C LEU A 428 7.97 -3.08 -1.14
N GLN A 429 8.82 -3.13 -2.15
CA GLN A 429 8.48 -2.77 -3.52
C GLN A 429 9.00 -3.80 -4.49
N ALA A 430 8.29 -4.00 -5.60
CA ALA A 430 8.80 -4.73 -6.75
C ALA A 430 9.92 -3.93 -7.43
N TYR A 431 10.96 -4.59 -7.92
CA TYR A 431 12.04 -3.97 -8.68
C TYR A 431 12.64 -4.94 -9.71
N GLY A 432 13.32 -4.41 -10.72
CA GLY A 432 13.91 -5.19 -11.79
C GLY A 432 15.32 -5.65 -11.42
N ASN A 433 15.52 -6.96 -11.24
CA ASN A 433 16.81 -7.53 -10.84
C ASN A 433 17.09 -8.93 -11.41
N SER A 434 16.38 -9.32 -12.47
CA SER A 434 16.56 -10.62 -13.11
C SER A 434 16.68 -10.53 -14.61
N ASN A 435 17.50 -11.41 -15.17
CA ASN A 435 17.56 -11.69 -16.60
C ASN A 435 16.73 -12.94 -16.99
N VAL A 436 16.08 -13.60 -16.03
CA VAL A 436 15.19 -14.74 -16.27
C VAL A 436 13.83 -14.20 -16.71
N ASP A 437 13.27 -14.76 -17.78
CA ASP A 437 11.96 -14.36 -18.27
C ASP A 437 10.89 -14.57 -17.19
N GLN A 438 10.04 -13.55 -17.00
CA GLN A 438 8.95 -13.48 -16.03
C GLN A 438 9.36 -13.49 -14.54
N GLU A 439 10.64 -13.61 -14.17
CA GLU A 439 11.08 -13.59 -12.77
C GLU A 439 11.02 -12.18 -12.16
N TRP A 440 10.01 -11.95 -11.32
CA TRP A 440 9.88 -10.73 -10.51
C TRP A 440 10.72 -10.81 -9.22
N TRP A 441 11.06 -9.65 -8.68
CA TRP A 441 11.81 -9.50 -7.43
C TRP A 441 11.22 -8.37 -6.56
N THR A 442 11.35 -8.49 -5.24
CA THR A 442 11.09 -7.40 -4.28
C THR A 442 12.35 -6.97 -3.55
N ALA A 443 12.32 -5.77 -2.99
CA ALA A 443 13.35 -5.32 -2.06
C ALA A 443 12.74 -4.53 -0.89
N TRP A 444 13.30 -4.77 0.29
CA TRP A 444 13.05 -3.97 1.48
C TRP A 444 13.98 -2.77 1.51
N ALA A 445 13.46 -1.62 1.91
CA ALA A 445 14.25 -0.44 2.25
C ALA A 445 13.70 0.23 3.51
N ALA A 446 14.59 0.56 4.45
CA ALA A 446 14.24 1.35 5.63
C ALA A 446 14.71 2.79 5.44
N PHE A 447 13.83 3.75 5.71
CA PHE A 447 14.06 5.16 5.45
C PHE A 447 13.37 6.06 6.49
N GLN A 448 13.91 7.26 6.67
CA GLN A 448 13.41 8.27 7.60
C GLN A 448 13.83 9.67 7.14
N LEU A 449 13.27 10.72 7.74
CA LEU A 449 13.82 12.07 7.58
C LEU A 449 15.22 12.11 8.20
N SER A 450 16.16 12.78 7.52
CA SER A 450 17.46 13.12 8.08
C SER A 450 17.27 13.92 9.37
N LYS A 451 18.16 13.74 10.34
CA LYS A 451 18.13 14.52 11.58
C LYS A 451 18.62 15.94 11.37
#